data_AF-A0A9N8EST5-F1
#
_entry.id   AF-A0A9N8EST5-F1
#
_cell.length_a   1.000
_cell.length_b   1.000
_cell.length_c   1.000
_cell.angle_alpha   90.00
_cell.angle_beta   90.00
_cell.angle_gamma   90.00
#
_symmetry.space_group_name_H-M   'P 1'
#
loop_
_entity.id
_entity.type
_entity.pdbx_description
1 polymer ?
#
loop_
_entity_poly.entity_id
_entity_poly.type
_entity_poly.pdbx_seq_one_letter_code
_entity_poly.pdbx_strand_id
1 'polypeptide(L)'
;MASSSSRTDTDNEDNDDFRRSTLAEPPRNTGRPMVPRAASQVEPVLPSPSNKTVRQLYTEDENNHKGWLLMMCLGLKSADGSRDLGDVDCEPWSLLKKKQVGNLKTKKPKIVAEVNRRCQIPLVSVGEKREQPNNWTVSRLKQWLIDHPIEKEEDVRFLQHAEMAIFEATKNMISQQGESEKKSKQQAFEHRDFLRMFAAACNDRVKKSLKLAGTVKDRQRLDARNRNDAPDNFFEELHAVYHDDVFLAEIPSMPNLHEDFIVEDLILASEVTHCSVEYIKSKWTFCKSKLSTLIARFEKSGAGEGQIHEKAAEYAEAASQEASEEEEEPDSDSSSEEQQKKMPGKKVWGSDLLGTFLQAGDDKATFVHESKGEKSYLLYLWHLADQYQILDHVVSQVSMDVAATGDAVKTDTSKVQKPRKRKSEDEEEVSNVRQAVIAGNVALVEIGYQQCFENLRSMKKELKENSMALMQENAKVGDQRNEIAIIFWKAQVEDNEREIRRLERRLSHLEESKPKKSKSD
;
A
#
# COMPACT_ATOMS: atom_id res chain seq x y z
N MET A 1 -62.03 2.41 19.14
CA MET A 1 -62.03 2.11 20.59
C MET A 1 -60.57 2.21 21.04
N ALA A 2 -60.09 3.39 21.40
CA ALA A 2 -60.30 4.12 22.65
C ALA A 2 -59.54 3.50 23.83
N SER A 3 -58.61 4.32 24.36
CA SER A 3 -58.08 4.41 25.74
C SER A 3 -56.56 4.19 25.80
N SER A 4 -55.68 5.19 25.99
CA SER A 4 -55.55 6.29 26.97
C SER A 4 -54.83 5.89 28.27
N SER A 5 -54.04 6.87 28.77
CA SER A 5 -53.35 6.99 30.08
C SER A 5 -51.88 6.58 30.10
N SER A 6 -50.94 7.32 30.72
CA SER A 6 -50.90 8.65 31.36
C SER A 6 -49.49 8.89 31.92
N ARG A 7 -49.02 10.16 31.91
CA ARG A 7 -48.20 10.93 32.89
C ARG A 7 -47.16 10.18 33.78
N THR A 8 -45.96 10.70 33.99
CA THR A 8 -45.71 11.82 34.94
C THR A 8 -44.55 12.76 34.60
N ASP A 9 -44.80 14.04 34.85
CA ASP A 9 -43.87 15.14 35.07
C ASP A 9 -42.99 14.95 36.32
N THR A 10 -41.76 15.48 36.29
CA THR A 10 -41.09 15.99 37.51
C THR A 10 -40.28 17.22 37.16
N ASP A 11 -40.66 18.31 37.80
CA ASP A 11 -40.02 19.60 37.92
C ASP A 11 -38.61 19.52 38.51
N ASN A 12 -37.75 20.48 38.16
CA ASN A 12 -36.79 20.98 39.14
C ASN A 12 -36.46 22.45 38.86
N GLU A 13 -36.89 23.26 39.81
CA GLU A 13 -36.73 24.69 39.93
C GLU A 13 -35.32 25.08 40.44
N ASP A 14 -35.00 26.36 40.23
CA ASP A 14 -34.22 27.25 41.08
C ASP A 14 -32.75 26.95 41.41
N ASN A 15 -31.88 27.86 40.95
CA ASN A 15 -30.95 28.47 41.89
C ASN A 15 -30.61 29.91 41.50
N ASP A 16 -31.08 30.79 42.39
CA ASP A 16 -30.91 32.23 42.45
C ASP A 16 -29.48 32.66 42.79
N ASP A 17 -29.09 33.76 42.17
CA ASP A 17 -28.63 34.99 42.81
C ASP A 17 -27.57 34.91 43.94
N PHE A 18 -26.34 35.36 43.63
CA PHE A 18 -25.49 36.00 44.65
C PHE A 18 -24.68 37.18 44.07
N ARG A 19 -25.24 38.37 44.26
CA ARG A 19 -24.52 39.66 44.25
C ARG A 19 -23.52 39.71 45.41
N ARG A 20 -22.28 40.15 45.15
CA ARG A 20 -21.54 41.00 46.10
C ARG A 20 -20.55 41.92 45.40
N SER A 21 -20.90 43.20 45.42
CA SER A 21 -20.04 44.37 45.30
C SER A 21 -19.10 44.47 46.50
N THR A 22 -17.84 44.87 46.31
CA THR A 22 -17.19 45.90 47.15
C THR A 22 -15.82 46.33 46.61
N LEU A 23 -15.69 47.66 46.53
CA LEU A 23 -14.55 48.51 46.96
C LEU A 23 -13.34 48.73 46.05
N ALA A 24 -13.07 50.03 45.92
CA ALA A 24 -12.04 50.72 45.19
C ALA A 24 -10.73 50.86 45.99
N GLU A 25 -9.60 51.04 45.28
CA GLU A 25 -8.43 51.89 45.61
C GLU A 25 -7.29 51.72 44.56
N PRO A 26 -6.20 52.53 44.51
CA PRO A 26 -6.00 53.72 43.67
C PRO A 26 -4.90 53.56 42.58
N PRO A 27 -4.60 54.58 41.75
CA PRO A 27 -3.74 54.42 40.57
C PRO A 27 -2.25 54.42 40.91
N ARG A 28 -1.50 53.42 40.43
CA ARG A 28 -0.04 53.45 40.41
C ARG A 28 0.48 54.12 39.13
N ASN A 29 0.86 55.37 39.35
CA ASN A 29 1.76 56.18 38.53
C ASN A 29 3.14 55.50 38.42
N THR A 30 3.49 54.99 37.24
CA THR A 30 4.89 54.67 36.89
C THR A 30 5.30 55.55 35.73
N GLY A 31 5.93 56.67 36.08
CA GLY A 31 6.57 57.58 35.14
C GLY A 31 7.57 56.82 34.27
N ARG A 32 7.30 56.77 32.97
CA ARG A 32 8.26 56.38 31.94
C ARG A 32 8.79 57.66 31.29
N PRO A 33 10.11 57.85 31.17
CA PRO A 33 10.67 59.06 30.56
C PRO A 33 10.28 59.17 29.08
N MET A 34 9.81 60.34 28.67
CA MET A 34 9.68 60.73 27.26
C MET A 34 11.07 60.74 26.62
N VAL A 35 11.28 59.83 25.66
CA VAL A 35 12.39 59.92 24.71
C VAL A 35 11.92 60.82 23.55
N PRO A 36 12.70 61.83 23.14
CA PRO A 36 12.31 62.70 22.04
C PRO A 36 12.21 61.92 20.74
N ARG A 37 11.05 62.05 20.09
CA ARG A 37 10.71 61.51 18.77
C ARG A 37 11.61 62.15 17.72
N ALA A 38 12.73 61.48 17.44
CA ALA A 38 13.60 61.81 16.32
C ALA A 38 12.84 61.70 15.00
N ALA A 39 13.15 62.61 14.09
CA ALA A 39 12.51 62.80 12.80
C ALA A 39 12.33 61.49 12.02
N SER A 40 11.13 61.33 11.51
CA SER A 40 10.68 60.33 10.54
C SER A 40 11.68 60.19 9.39
N GLN A 41 12.61 59.25 9.49
CA GLN A 41 13.27 58.70 8.32
C GLN A 41 12.26 57.80 7.62
N VAL A 42 11.97 58.17 6.37
CA VAL A 42 11.22 57.38 5.41
C VAL A 42 11.90 56.01 5.33
N GLU A 43 11.29 54.99 5.91
CA GLU A 43 11.73 53.61 5.67
C GLU A 43 11.65 53.34 4.16
N PRO A 44 12.67 52.71 3.58
CA PRO A 44 12.67 52.38 2.16
C PRO A 44 11.48 51.46 1.89
N VAL A 45 10.57 51.92 1.04
CA VAL A 45 9.47 51.13 0.48
C VAL A 45 10.05 49.81 -0.01
N LEU A 46 9.74 48.72 0.68
CA LEU A 46 10.05 47.36 0.24
C LEU A 46 9.53 47.20 -1.19
N PRO A 47 10.33 46.61 -2.11
CA PRO A 47 9.92 46.45 -3.50
C PRO A 47 8.57 45.74 -3.56
N SER A 48 7.64 46.37 -4.28
CA SER A 48 6.26 45.90 -4.46
C SER A 48 6.23 44.40 -4.75
N PRO A 49 5.33 43.63 -4.10
CA PRO A 49 5.15 42.23 -4.41
C PRO A 49 4.94 42.05 -5.91
N SER A 50 5.68 41.10 -6.45
CA SER A 50 5.89 40.90 -7.88
C SER A 50 4.61 41.02 -8.70
N ASN A 51 4.65 41.84 -9.76
CA ASN A 51 3.62 41.95 -10.82
C ASN A 51 3.51 40.66 -11.66
N LYS A 52 3.55 39.49 -11.01
CA LYS A 52 3.40 38.20 -11.67
C LYS A 52 1.95 38.05 -12.10
N THR A 53 1.78 37.63 -13.33
CA THR A 53 0.48 37.22 -13.87
C THR A 53 -0.02 35.96 -13.15
N VAL A 54 -1.34 35.72 -13.19
CA VAL A 54 -1.92 34.50 -12.62
C VAL A 54 -1.30 33.25 -13.25
N ARG A 55 -0.99 33.32 -14.55
CA ARG A 55 -0.26 32.27 -15.26
C ARG A 55 1.07 31.95 -14.61
N GLN A 56 1.91 32.96 -14.36
CA GLN A 56 3.22 32.77 -13.73
C GLN A 56 3.11 32.19 -12.32
N LEU A 57 2.16 32.67 -11.53
CA LEU A 57 1.90 32.13 -10.18
C LEU A 57 1.51 30.65 -10.23
N TYR A 58 0.70 30.24 -11.20
CA TYR A 58 0.31 28.86 -11.37
C TYR A 58 1.46 27.95 -11.84
N THR A 59 2.23 28.39 -12.84
CA THR A 59 3.26 27.56 -13.48
C THR A 59 4.57 27.53 -12.69
N GLU A 60 5.04 28.68 -12.20
CA GLU A 60 6.37 28.83 -11.62
C GLU A 60 6.37 28.58 -10.11
N ASP A 61 5.44 29.17 -9.38
CA ASP A 61 5.48 29.14 -7.90
C ASP A 61 4.83 27.88 -7.32
N GLU A 62 3.89 27.27 -8.06
CA GLU A 62 3.07 26.15 -7.57
C GLU A 62 3.15 24.90 -8.45
N ASN A 63 4.07 24.87 -9.42
CA ASN A 63 4.35 23.71 -10.28
C ASN A 63 3.07 23.04 -10.82
N ASN A 64 2.12 23.84 -11.31
CA ASN A 64 0.84 23.37 -11.84
C ASN A 64 -0.07 22.63 -10.84
N HIS A 65 -0.05 23.01 -9.56
CA HIS A 65 -0.88 22.38 -8.54
C HIS A 65 -2.39 22.63 -8.77
N LYS A 66 -3.16 21.57 -9.05
CA LYS A 66 -4.58 21.63 -9.42
C LYS A 66 -5.47 22.36 -8.39
N GLY A 67 -5.27 22.10 -7.10
CA GLY A 67 -6.05 22.77 -6.05
C GLY A 67 -5.81 24.28 -6.00
N TRP A 68 -4.61 24.73 -6.37
CA TRP A 68 -4.29 26.16 -6.43
C TRP A 68 -5.02 26.83 -7.59
N LEU A 69 -5.04 26.18 -8.76
CA LEU A 69 -5.82 26.64 -9.91
C LEU A 69 -7.31 26.78 -9.58
N LEU A 70 -7.92 25.72 -9.02
CA LEU A 70 -9.35 25.73 -8.67
C LEU A 70 -9.67 26.84 -7.66
N MET A 71 -8.78 27.07 -6.68
CA MET A 71 -8.95 28.15 -5.72
C MET A 71 -8.90 29.53 -6.41
N MET A 72 -7.96 29.77 -7.34
CA MET A 72 -7.91 31.03 -8.10
C MET A 72 -9.14 31.23 -8.99
N CYS A 73 -9.83 30.16 -9.37
CA CYS A 73 -11.06 30.24 -10.16
C CYS A 73 -12.31 30.62 -9.36
N LEU A 74 -12.26 30.66 -8.02
CA LEU A 74 -13.42 31.02 -7.20
C LEU A 74 -13.96 32.41 -7.57
N GLY A 75 -15.28 32.49 -7.77
CA GLY A 75 -16.01 33.67 -8.22
C GLY A 75 -16.10 33.84 -9.74
N LEU A 76 -15.38 33.03 -10.51
CA LEU A 76 -15.45 33.06 -11.98
C LEU A 76 -16.49 32.08 -12.51
N LYS A 77 -17.05 32.39 -13.67
CA LYS A 77 -17.92 31.49 -14.44
C LYS A 77 -17.19 30.92 -15.63
N SER A 78 -17.64 29.75 -16.08
CA SER A 78 -17.22 29.14 -17.34
C SER A 78 -17.47 30.08 -18.53
N ALA A 79 -16.80 29.84 -19.66
CA ALA A 79 -16.91 30.69 -20.85
C ALA A 79 -18.35 30.76 -21.40
N ASP A 80 -19.16 29.74 -21.16
CA ASP A 80 -20.58 29.65 -21.49
C ASP A 80 -21.51 30.22 -20.39
N GLY A 81 -20.96 30.61 -19.24
CA GLY A 81 -21.70 31.12 -18.09
C GLY A 81 -22.52 30.07 -17.32
N SER A 82 -22.44 28.79 -17.69
CA SER A 82 -23.31 27.74 -17.16
C SER A 82 -22.91 27.22 -15.78
N ARG A 83 -21.61 27.31 -15.44
CA ARG A 83 -21.03 26.72 -14.24
C ARG A 83 -20.09 27.69 -13.52
N ASP A 84 -20.14 27.63 -12.18
CA ASP A 84 -19.17 28.31 -11.32
C ASP A 84 -17.85 27.52 -11.27
N LEU A 85 -16.75 28.19 -11.56
CA LEU A 85 -15.43 27.59 -11.60
C LEU A 85 -14.85 27.47 -10.18
N GLY A 86 -14.04 26.43 -9.97
CA GLY A 86 -13.34 26.23 -8.69
C GLY A 86 -14.17 25.60 -7.57
N ASP A 87 -15.46 25.38 -7.77
CA ASP A 87 -16.28 24.64 -6.81
C ASP A 87 -16.00 23.14 -6.88
N VAL A 88 -15.37 22.61 -5.82
CA VAL A 88 -14.97 21.21 -5.69
C VAL A 88 -16.13 20.32 -5.24
N ASP A 89 -17.25 20.91 -4.81
CA ASP A 89 -18.43 20.16 -4.37
C ASP A 89 -19.40 19.86 -5.54
N CYS A 90 -19.08 20.37 -6.74
CA CYS A 90 -19.82 20.13 -7.99
C CYS A 90 -19.18 19.04 -8.87
N GLU A 91 -19.95 18.51 -9.84
CA GLU A 91 -19.42 17.56 -10.83
C GLU A 91 -18.38 18.20 -11.76
N PRO A 92 -17.30 17.49 -12.14
CA PRO A 92 -17.00 16.08 -11.89
C PRO A 92 -16.28 15.81 -10.56
N TRP A 93 -15.94 16.85 -9.80
CA TRP A 93 -15.08 16.74 -8.62
C TRP A 93 -15.72 15.95 -7.49
N SER A 94 -17.04 16.11 -7.30
CA SER A 94 -17.83 15.38 -6.31
C SER A 94 -17.84 13.86 -6.50
N LEU A 95 -17.60 13.39 -7.72
CA LEU A 95 -17.55 11.96 -8.08
C LEU A 95 -16.19 11.31 -7.80
N LEU A 96 -15.16 12.09 -7.45
CA LEU A 96 -13.84 11.56 -7.14
C LEU A 96 -13.80 10.90 -5.75
N LYS A 97 -12.86 9.95 -5.57
CA LYS A 97 -12.64 9.32 -4.27
C LYS A 97 -12.21 10.37 -3.24
N LYS A 98 -12.60 10.21 -1.97
CA LYS A 98 -12.32 11.17 -0.87
C LYS A 98 -10.84 11.62 -0.81
N LYS A 99 -9.89 10.71 -1.04
CA LYS A 99 -8.45 11.00 -1.08
C LYS A 99 -8.08 11.97 -2.23
N GLN A 100 -8.66 11.78 -3.40
CA GLN A 100 -8.43 12.64 -4.58
C GLN A 100 -9.05 14.03 -4.38
N VAL A 101 -10.28 14.10 -3.86
CA VAL A 101 -10.93 15.37 -3.48
C VAL A 101 -10.09 16.11 -2.43
N GLY A 102 -9.53 15.39 -1.46
CA GLY A 102 -8.62 15.96 -0.45
C GLY A 102 -7.42 16.68 -1.06
N ASN A 103 -6.86 16.18 -2.18
CA ASN A 103 -5.74 16.81 -2.87
C ASN A 103 -6.13 18.07 -3.66
N LEU A 104 -7.41 18.23 -4.00
CA LEU A 104 -7.94 19.44 -4.65
C LEU A 104 -8.23 20.56 -3.65
N LYS A 105 -8.40 20.24 -2.36
CA LYS A 105 -8.68 21.23 -1.32
C LYS A 105 -7.40 21.98 -0.93
N THR A 106 -7.40 23.29 -1.16
CA THR A 106 -6.28 24.17 -0.82
C THR A 106 -6.22 24.47 0.68
N LYS A 107 -5.01 24.45 1.25
CA LYS A 107 -4.78 24.75 2.67
C LYS A 107 -5.01 26.23 2.98
N LYS A 108 -5.46 26.55 4.20
CA LYS A 108 -5.76 27.93 4.65
C LYS A 108 -4.66 28.96 4.32
N PRO A 109 -3.35 28.71 4.56
CA PRO A 109 -2.31 29.72 4.28
C PRO A 109 -2.27 30.17 2.82
N LYS A 110 -2.55 29.26 1.89
CA LYS A 110 -2.60 29.54 0.46
C LYS A 110 -3.82 30.39 0.10
N ILE A 111 -4.99 30.07 0.66
CA ILE A 111 -6.21 30.88 0.46
C ILE A 111 -6.00 32.32 0.97
N VAL A 112 -5.36 32.45 2.15
CA VAL A 112 -4.99 33.76 2.71
C VAL A 112 -4.02 34.52 1.80
N ALA A 113 -3.02 33.85 1.22
CA ALA A 113 -2.09 34.46 0.29
C ALA A 113 -2.79 35.01 -0.95
N GLU A 114 -3.76 34.28 -1.51
CA GLU A 114 -4.56 34.75 -2.64
C GLU A 114 -5.46 35.93 -2.28
N VAL A 115 -6.14 35.88 -1.12
CA VAL A 115 -6.96 37.01 -0.65
C VAL A 115 -6.08 38.27 -0.53
N ASN A 116 -4.92 38.15 0.13
CA ASN A 116 -3.97 39.26 0.23
C ASN A 116 -3.52 39.77 -1.14
N ARG A 117 -3.31 38.89 -2.13
CA ARG A 117 -2.94 39.25 -3.50
C ARG A 117 -4.06 40.05 -4.18
N ARG A 118 -5.32 39.63 -4.06
CA ARG A 118 -6.47 40.37 -4.60
C ARG A 118 -6.73 41.69 -3.87
N CYS A 119 -6.52 41.76 -2.56
CA CYS A 119 -6.63 42.99 -1.77
C CYS A 119 -5.58 44.06 -2.11
N GLN A 120 -4.45 43.69 -2.71
CA GLN A 120 -3.40 44.63 -3.11
C GLN A 120 -3.72 45.36 -4.42
N ILE A 121 -4.81 44.98 -5.10
CA ILE A 121 -5.33 45.74 -6.24
C ILE A 121 -5.88 47.07 -5.70
N PRO A 122 -5.45 48.22 -6.22
CA PRO A 122 -5.68 49.54 -5.62
C PRO A 122 -7.12 50.04 -5.84
N LEU A 123 -8.11 49.30 -5.34
CA LEU A 123 -9.53 49.66 -5.43
C LEU A 123 -10.06 50.34 -4.15
N VAL A 124 -9.26 50.41 -3.09
CA VAL A 124 -9.73 50.93 -1.81
C VAL A 124 -9.54 52.44 -1.75
N SER A 125 -10.66 53.15 -1.89
CA SER A 125 -10.86 54.54 -1.52
C SER A 125 -10.12 54.87 -0.23
N VAL A 126 -9.34 55.96 -0.26
CA VAL A 126 -8.52 56.47 0.84
C VAL A 126 -9.36 56.60 2.12
N GLY A 127 -9.28 55.61 3.02
CA GLY A 127 -9.96 55.66 4.33
C GLY A 127 -10.43 54.33 4.91
N GLU A 128 -10.60 53.26 4.11
CA GLU A 128 -11.07 51.98 4.65
C GLU A 128 -9.94 51.15 5.26
N LYS A 129 -10.22 50.52 6.41
CA LYS A 129 -9.26 49.66 7.10
C LYS A 129 -8.96 48.44 6.23
N ARG A 130 -7.67 48.17 6.00
CA ARG A 130 -7.23 46.93 5.35
C ARG A 130 -7.77 45.72 6.10
N GLU A 131 -8.36 44.80 5.36
CA GLU A 131 -8.83 43.54 5.91
C GLU A 131 -7.67 42.70 6.44
N GLN A 132 -7.93 41.93 7.51
CA GLN A 132 -6.94 41.05 8.15
C GLN A 132 -7.33 39.58 7.96
N PRO A 133 -7.04 38.97 6.79
CA PRO A 133 -7.50 37.62 6.44
C PRO A 133 -6.89 36.49 7.28
N ASN A 134 -5.77 36.73 7.96
CA ASN A 134 -5.11 35.72 8.81
C ASN A 134 -6.06 35.11 9.87
N ASN A 135 -6.97 35.93 10.40
CA ASN A 135 -7.90 35.54 11.47
C ASN A 135 -9.23 34.99 10.94
N TRP A 136 -9.42 34.92 9.62
CA TRP A 136 -10.68 34.44 9.05
C TRP A 136 -10.77 32.92 9.02
N THR A 137 -12.00 32.42 9.06
CA THR A 137 -12.30 31.01 8.82
C THR A 137 -12.15 30.69 7.32
N VAL A 138 -11.93 29.41 6.98
CA VAL A 138 -11.80 28.98 5.57
C VAL A 138 -13.06 29.31 4.77
N SER A 139 -14.25 29.15 5.36
CA SER A 139 -15.52 29.47 4.71
C SER A 139 -15.62 30.97 4.38
N ARG A 140 -15.23 31.84 5.31
CA ARG A 140 -15.22 33.29 5.08
C ARG A 140 -14.22 33.69 4.00
N LEU A 141 -13.02 33.10 4.00
CA LEU A 141 -12.02 33.35 2.97
C LEU A 141 -12.51 32.94 1.58
N LYS A 142 -13.16 31.77 1.46
CA LYS A 142 -13.74 31.32 0.19
C LYS A 142 -14.87 32.23 -0.28
N GLN A 143 -15.78 32.61 0.62
CA GLN A 143 -16.89 33.52 0.28
C GLN A 143 -16.34 34.86 -0.22
N TRP A 144 -15.34 35.41 0.46
CA TRP A 144 -14.71 36.64 0.03
C TRP A 144 -14.09 36.54 -1.38
N LEU A 145 -13.45 35.41 -1.71
CA LEU A 145 -12.89 35.18 -3.06
C LEU A 145 -13.98 35.05 -4.13
N ILE A 146 -15.16 34.53 -3.76
CA ILE A 146 -16.33 34.47 -4.65
C ILE A 146 -16.86 35.89 -4.91
N ASP A 147 -16.95 36.71 -3.86
CA ASP A 147 -17.47 38.08 -3.93
C ASP A 147 -16.50 39.04 -4.65
N HIS A 148 -15.21 38.70 -4.71
CA HIS A 148 -14.15 39.50 -5.33
C HIS A 148 -13.40 38.68 -6.42
N PRO A 149 -14.05 38.40 -7.56
CA PRO A 149 -13.44 37.64 -8.65
C PRO A 149 -12.27 38.38 -9.32
N ILE A 150 -11.43 37.65 -10.05
CA ILE A 150 -10.34 38.25 -10.84
C ILE A 150 -10.97 38.94 -12.06
N GLU A 151 -10.71 40.24 -12.22
CA GLU A 151 -11.32 41.04 -13.30
C GLU A 151 -10.47 41.10 -14.57
N LYS A 152 -9.15 40.84 -14.47
CA LYS A 152 -8.24 40.97 -15.61
C LYS A 152 -8.54 39.92 -16.67
N GLU A 153 -8.99 40.36 -17.85
CA GLU A 153 -9.48 39.49 -18.92
C GLU A 153 -8.48 38.40 -19.37
N GLU A 154 -7.19 38.74 -19.47
CA GLU A 154 -6.13 37.78 -19.82
C GLU A 154 -6.01 36.62 -18.81
N ASP A 155 -6.10 36.96 -17.52
CA ASP A 155 -6.01 35.98 -16.43
C ASP A 155 -7.29 35.13 -16.36
N VAL A 156 -8.46 35.74 -16.57
CA VAL A 156 -9.75 35.02 -16.64
C VAL A 156 -9.76 34.00 -17.78
N ARG A 157 -9.36 34.40 -18.99
CA ARG A 157 -9.27 33.48 -20.15
C ARG A 157 -8.31 32.33 -19.90
N PHE A 158 -7.17 32.61 -19.26
CA PHE A 158 -6.21 31.56 -18.89
C PHE A 158 -6.81 30.58 -17.87
N LEU A 159 -7.43 31.09 -16.80
CA LEU A 159 -8.04 30.26 -15.76
C LEU A 159 -9.18 29.40 -16.32
N GLN A 160 -10.06 29.96 -17.15
CA GLN A 160 -11.13 29.23 -17.83
C GLN A 160 -10.57 28.08 -18.69
N HIS A 161 -9.55 28.36 -19.50
CA HIS A 161 -8.94 27.35 -20.36
C HIS A 161 -8.22 26.25 -19.55
N ALA A 162 -7.43 26.64 -18.55
CA ALA A 162 -6.68 25.70 -17.72
C ALA A 162 -7.63 24.81 -16.88
N GLU A 163 -8.67 25.39 -16.31
CA GLU A 163 -9.66 24.64 -15.53
C GLU A 163 -10.44 23.66 -16.41
N MET A 164 -10.87 24.10 -17.61
CA MET A 164 -11.58 23.26 -18.58
C MET A 164 -10.75 22.04 -18.99
N ALA A 165 -9.44 22.21 -19.24
CA ALA A 165 -8.56 21.08 -19.56
C ALA A 165 -8.50 20.03 -18.43
N ILE A 166 -8.47 20.46 -17.16
CA ILE A 166 -8.49 19.54 -16.02
C ILE A 166 -9.88 18.92 -15.84
N PHE A 167 -10.94 19.70 -16.04
CA PHE A 167 -12.32 19.25 -15.96
C PHE A 167 -12.58 18.10 -16.96
N GLU A 168 -12.22 18.28 -18.24
CA GLU A 168 -12.37 17.27 -19.28
C GLU A 168 -11.52 16.02 -18.99
N ALA A 169 -10.25 16.20 -18.59
CA ALA A 169 -9.39 15.08 -18.23
C ALA A 169 -9.97 14.27 -17.07
N THR A 170 -10.58 14.93 -16.09
CA THR A 170 -11.20 14.29 -14.93
C THR A 170 -12.49 13.56 -15.32
N LYS A 171 -13.33 14.18 -16.15
CA LYS A 171 -14.56 13.56 -16.67
C LYS A 171 -14.25 12.30 -17.50
N ASN A 172 -13.22 12.36 -18.33
CA ASN A 172 -12.76 11.21 -19.13
C ASN A 172 -12.23 10.08 -18.23
N MET A 173 -11.43 10.41 -17.22
CA MET A 173 -10.92 9.43 -16.25
C MET A 173 -12.06 8.71 -15.51
N ILE A 174 -13.07 9.46 -15.04
CA ILE A 174 -14.22 8.88 -14.33
C ILE A 174 -15.03 7.98 -15.27
N SER A 175 -15.26 8.41 -16.50
CA SER A 175 -15.99 7.61 -17.50
C SER A 175 -15.27 6.29 -17.81
N GLN A 176 -13.95 6.33 -17.99
CA GLN A 176 -13.12 5.14 -18.20
C GLN A 176 -13.11 4.22 -16.98
N GLN A 177 -13.08 4.77 -15.76
CA GLN A 177 -13.20 3.96 -14.55
C GLN A 177 -14.55 3.26 -14.48
N GLY A 178 -15.66 3.96 -14.75
CA GLY A 178 -16.99 3.35 -14.77
C GLY A 178 -17.15 2.23 -15.80
N GLU A 179 -16.51 2.35 -16.97
CA GLU A 179 -16.49 1.28 -17.97
C GLU A 179 -15.60 0.10 -17.57
N SER A 180 -14.45 0.37 -16.94
CA SER A 180 -13.55 -0.67 -16.43
C SER A 180 -14.18 -1.44 -15.26
N GLU A 181 -14.90 -0.77 -14.37
CA GLU A 181 -15.62 -1.40 -13.25
C GLU A 181 -16.81 -2.24 -13.75
N LYS A 182 -17.48 -1.81 -14.82
CA LYS A 182 -18.51 -2.62 -15.49
C LYS A 182 -17.92 -3.85 -16.16
N LYS A 183 -16.71 -3.78 -16.73
CA LYS A 183 -15.98 -4.94 -17.26
C LYS A 183 -15.36 -5.81 -16.16
N SER A 184 -15.04 -5.25 -15.00
CA SER A 184 -14.46 -5.97 -13.85
C SER A 184 -15.51 -6.55 -12.90
N LYS A 185 -16.81 -6.39 -13.19
CA LYS A 185 -17.84 -7.36 -12.77
C LYS A 185 -17.68 -8.67 -13.56
N GLN A 186 -16.43 -9.16 -13.67
CA GLN A 186 -16.19 -10.56 -13.94
C GLN A 186 -16.95 -11.32 -12.86
N GLN A 187 -17.79 -12.25 -13.31
CA GLN A 187 -18.49 -13.21 -12.48
C GLN A 187 -17.56 -13.68 -11.36
N ALA A 188 -18.04 -13.57 -10.12
CA ALA A 188 -17.22 -13.90 -8.96
C ALA A 188 -16.78 -15.36 -9.09
N PHE A 189 -15.49 -15.62 -8.89
CA PHE A 189 -14.97 -16.98 -8.89
C PHE A 189 -15.53 -17.70 -7.65
N GLU A 190 -16.45 -18.64 -7.88
CA GLU A 190 -17.22 -19.31 -6.85
C GLU A 190 -16.48 -20.52 -6.27
N HIS A 191 -17.08 -21.15 -5.26
CA HIS A 191 -16.48 -22.31 -4.61
C HIS A 191 -16.20 -23.47 -5.60
N ARG A 192 -17.17 -23.81 -6.47
CA ARG A 192 -17.03 -24.86 -7.50
C ARG A 192 -15.94 -24.55 -8.51
N ASP A 193 -15.74 -23.27 -8.85
CA ASP A 193 -14.66 -22.83 -9.75
C ASP A 193 -13.28 -23.18 -9.14
N PHE A 194 -13.08 -22.96 -7.84
CA PHE A 194 -11.83 -23.34 -7.16
C PHE A 194 -11.64 -24.86 -7.14
N LEU A 195 -12.68 -25.63 -6.80
CA LEU A 195 -12.59 -27.10 -6.76
C LEU A 195 -12.22 -27.68 -8.14
N ARG A 196 -12.88 -27.21 -9.22
CA ARG A 196 -12.56 -27.65 -10.57
C ARG A 196 -11.14 -27.25 -10.99
N MET A 197 -10.69 -26.05 -10.63
CA MET A 197 -9.31 -25.61 -10.88
C MET A 197 -8.30 -26.53 -10.18
N PHE A 198 -8.56 -26.96 -8.94
CA PHE A 198 -7.66 -27.86 -8.23
C PHE A 198 -7.68 -29.29 -8.81
N ALA A 199 -8.86 -29.81 -9.16
CA ALA A 199 -8.98 -31.09 -9.87
C ALA A 199 -8.26 -31.06 -11.22
N ALA A 200 -8.38 -29.98 -11.99
CA ALA A 200 -7.66 -29.78 -13.24
C ALA A 200 -6.14 -29.74 -13.03
N ALA A 201 -5.67 -29.12 -11.95
CA ALA A 201 -4.25 -29.10 -11.59
C ALA A 201 -3.69 -30.50 -11.28
N CYS A 202 -4.55 -31.43 -10.85
CA CYS A 202 -4.21 -32.83 -10.60
C CYS A 202 -4.21 -33.71 -11.86
N ASN A 203 -4.61 -33.19 -13.02
CA ASN A 203 -4.48 -33.89 -14.29
C ASN A 203 -3.00 -34.19 -14.59
N ASP A 204 -2.69 -35.39 -15.09
CA ASP A 204 -1.31 -35.82 -15.36
C ASP A 204 -0.55 -34.89 -16.30
N ARG A 205 -1.22 -34.29 -17.28
CA ARG A 205 -0.63 -33.29 -18.19
C ARG A 205 -0.19 -32.05 -17.42
N VAL A 206 -1.09 -31.50 -16.60
CA VAL A 206 -0.84 -30.29 -15.82
C VAL A 206 0.21 -30.53 -14.73
N LYS A 207 0.16 -31.67 -14.03
CA LYS A 207 1.17 -32.07 -13.03
C LYS A 207 2.56 -32.17 -13.64
N LYS A 208 2.70 -32.74 -14.85
CA LYS A 208 4.00 -32.79 -15.56
C LYS A 208 4.53 -31.38 -15.80
N SER A 209 3.68 -30.47 -16.29
CA SER A 209 4.07 -29.07 -16.51
C SER A 209 4.41 -28.34 -15.22
N LEU A 210 3.70 -28.60 -14.11
CA LEU A 210 4.02 -28.03 -12.80
C LEU A 210 5.39 -28.48 -12.29
N LYS A 211 5.70 -29.78 -12.38
CA LYS A 211 7.01 -30.32 -11.98
C LYS A 211 8.14 -29.73 -12.84
N LEU A 212 7.91 -29.59 -14.15
CA LEU A 212 8.87 -28.97 -15.07
C LEU A 212 9.04 -27.47 -14.80
N ALA A 213 8.02 -26.76 -14.32
CA ALA A 213 8.10 -25.33 -14.02
C ALA A 213 9.15 -25.01 -12.94
N GLY A 214 9.42 -25.95 -12.02
CA GLY A 214 10.46 -25.82 -10.99
C GLY A 214 11.86 -26.27 -11.43
N THR A 215 12.00 -26.86 -12.62
CA THR A 215 13.32 -27.32 -13.10
C THR A 215 14.17 -26.14 -13.57
N VAL A 216 15.45 -26.13 -13.16
CA VAL A 216 16.42 -25.14 -13.63
C VAL A 216 16.56 -25.28 -15.14
N LYS A 217 16.17 -24.22 -15.87
CA LYS A 217 16.27 -24.20 -17.33
C LYS A 217 17.71 -23.88 -17.73
N ASP A 218 18.28 -24.71 -18.60
CA ASP A 218 19.56 -24.38 -19.23
C ASP A 218 19.48 -23.05 -19.98
N ARG A 219 20.60 -22.33 -20.06
CA ARG A 219 20.67 -21.01 -20.71
C ARG A 219 20.08 -20.99 -22.12
N GLN A 220 20.29 -22.04 -22.91
CA GLN A 220 19.70 -22.17 -24.25
C GLN A 220 18.16 -22.19 -24.24
N ARG A 221 17.55 -22.78 -23.20
CA ARG A 221 16.09 -22.81 -23.01
C ARG A 221 15.56 -21.48 -22.49
N LEU A 222 16.35 -20.73 -21.71
CA LEU A 222 16.03 -19.36 -21.32
C LEU A 222 16.07 -18.40 -22.51
N ASP A 223 17.04 -18.55 -23.40
CA ASP A 223 17.17 -17.73 -24.62
C ASP A 223 16.08 -18.06 -25.66
N ALA A 224 15.47 -19.25 -25.59
CA ALA A 224 14.36 -19.66 -26.45
C ALA A 224 12.98 -19.13 -26.01
N ARG A 225 12.91 -18.32 -24.95
CA ARG A 225 11.64 -17.85 -24.33
C ARG A 225 10.74 -17.00 -25.25
N ASN A 226 11.29 -16.48 -26.35
CA ASN A 226 10.53 -15.73 -27.38
C ASN A 226 10.23 -16.55 -28.65
N ARG A 227 10.40 -17.88 -28.61
CA ARG A 227 10.04 -18.74 -29.75
C ARG A 227 8.65 -19.31 -29.55
N ASN A 228 7.90 -19.44 -30.66
CA ASN A 228 6.60 -20.08 -30.68
C ASN A 228 6.64 -21.57 -30.28
N ASP A 229 7.84 -22.17 -30.20
CA ASP A 229 8.06 -23.57 -29.79
C ASP A 229 8.31 -23.72 -28.27
N ALA A 230 8.10 -22.66 -27.47
CA ALA A 230 8.22 -22.77 -26.02
C ALA A 230 7.16 -23.77 -25.51
N PRO A 231 7.53 -24.76 -24.67
CA PRO A 231 6.55 -25.68 -24.10
C PRO A 231 5.53 -24.90 -23.28
N ASP A 232 4.26 -25.28 -23.42
CA ASP A 232 3.12 -24.65 -22.76
C ASP A 232 3.41 -24.44 -21.26
N ASN A 233 3.14 -23.22 -20.80
CA ASN A 233 3.33 -22.87 -19.41
C ASN A 233 2.31 -23.65 -18.54
N PHE A 234 2.66 -23.97 -17.30
CA PHE A 234 1.77 -24.65 -16.35
C PHE A 234 0.35 -24.05 -16.32
N PHE A 235 0.24 -22.71 -16.38
CA PHE A 235 -1.05 -22.02 -16.37
C PHE A 235 -1.84 -22.13 -17.68
N GLU A 236 -1.17 -22.27 -18.83
CA GLU A 236 -1.83 -22.50 -20.12
C GLU A 236 -2.41 -23.91 -20.16
N GLU A 237 -1.64 -24.89 -19.68
CA GLU A 237 -2.09 -26.28 -19.55
C GLU A 237 -3.24 -26.42 -18.54
N LEU A 238 -3.11 -25.77 -17.38
CA LEU A 238 -4.17 -25.72 -16.38
C LEU A 238 -5.45 -25.08 -16.95
N HIS A 239 -5.32 -23.96 -17.67
CA HIS A 239 -6.44 -23.28 -18.30
C HIS A 239 -7.12 -24.15 -19.35
N ALA A 240 -6.34 -24.82 -20.20
CA ALA A 240 -6.85 -25.73 -21.21
C ALA A 240 -7.67 -26.87 -20.59
N VAL A 241 -7.16 -27.53 -19.54
CA VAL A 241 -7.89 -28.62 -18.86
C VAL A 241 -9.10 -28.10 -18.07
N TYR A 242 -8.99 -26.93 -17.46
CA TYR A 242 -10.10 -26.33 -16.70
C TYR A 242 -11.33 -26.08 -17.58
N HIS A 243 -11.13 -25.61 -18.82
CA HIS A 243 -12.19 -25.35 -19.80
C HIS A 243 -12.47 -26.54 -20.75
N ASP A 244 -11.87 -27.71 -20.52
CA ASP A 244 -12.11 -28.89 -21.33
C ASP A 244 -13.45 -29.53 -20.96
N ASP A 245 -14.39 -29.57 -21.90
CA ASP A 245 -15.72 -30.18 -21.75
C ASP A 245 -15.64 -31.70 -21.55
N VAL A 246 -14.56 -32.34 -22.00
CA VAL A 246 -14.33 -33.79 -21.83
C VAL A 246 -13.75 -34.09 -20.44
N PHE A 247 -13.11 -33.12 -19.80
CA PHE A 247 -12.56 -33.27 -18.47
C PHE A 247 -13.65 -33.24 -17.40
N LEU A 248 -13.82 -34.38 -16.73
CA LEU A 248 -14.73 -34.57 -15.60
C LEU A 248 -13.98 -34.32 -14.29
N ALA A 249 -14.29 -33.22 -13.61
CA ALA A 249 -13.70 -32.89 -12.32
C ALA A 249 -14.49 -33.60 -11.20
N GLU A 250 -14.09 -34.83 -10.91
CA GLU A 250 -14.64 -35.64 -9.82
C GLU A 250 -14.00 -35.23 -8.48
N ILE A 251 -14.84 -34.77 -7.55
CA ILE A 251 -14.46 -34.43 -6.18
C ILE A 251 -14.92 -35.59 -5.28
N PRO A 252 -13.99 -36.42 -4.78
CA PRO A 252 -14.36 -37.57 -3.97
C PRO A 252 -14.95 -37.15 -2.62
N SER A 253 -15.84 -37.97 -2.06
CA SER A 253 -16.34 -37.79 -0.70
C SER A 253 -15.20 -37.90 0.31
N MET A 254 -15.02 -36.87 1.13
CA MET A 254 -14.03 -36.75 2.19
C MET A 254 -14.70 -36.24 3.47
N PRO A 255 -15.53 -37.05 4.15
CA PRO A 255 -16.30 -36.62 5.32
C PRO A 255 -15.42 -36.18 6.50
N ASN A 256 -14.16 -36.62 6.53
CA ASN A 256 -13.19 -36.25 7.57
C ASN A 256 -12.48 -34.91 7.30
N LEU A 257 -12.67 -34.29 6.13
CA LEU A 257 -11.97 -33.06 5.74
C LEU A 257 -12.78 -31.79 6.08
N HIS A 258 -14.05 -31.76 5.65
CA HIS A 258 -14.99 -30.66 5.89
C HIS A 258 -16.43 -31.13 5.57
N GLU A 259 -17.45 -30.50 6.16
CA GLU A 259 -18.86 -30.83 5.90
C GLU A 259 -19.26 -30.69 4.43
N ASP A 260 -18.68 -29.70 3.73
CA ASP A 260 -18.87 -29.49 2.29
C ASP A 260 -18.41 -30.67 1.41
N PHE A 261 -17.56 -31.56 1.92
CA PHE A 261 -17.03 -32.71 1.17
C PHE A 261 -17.66 -34.04 1.61
N ILE A 262 -18.79 -34.02 2.33
CA ILE A 262 -19.50 -35.26 2.72
C ILE A 262 -20.02 -36.00 1.48
N VAL A 263 -20.49 -35.27 0.47
CA VAL A 263 -21.09 -35.84 -0.75
C VAL A 263 -20.06 -35.73 -1.88
N GLU A 264 -19.97 -36.76 -2.70
CA GLU A 264 -19.22 -36.70 -3.95
C GLU A 264 -19.83 -35.66 -4.91
N ASP A 265 -18.99 -34.90 -5.59
CA ASP A 265 -19.44 -33.85 -6.51
C ASP A 265 -18.76 -34.03 -7.87
N LEU A 266 -19.50 -33.76 -8.94
CA LEU A 266 -18.98 -33.76 -10.30
C LEU A 266 -19.21 -32.37 -10.88
N ILE A 267 -18.12 -31.69 -11.22
CA ILE A 267 -18.18 -30.31 -11.71
C ILE A 267 -17.87 -30.30 -13.20
N LEU A 268 -18.81 -29.83 -14.01
CA LEU A 268 -18.65 -29.75 -15.47
C LEU A 268 -18.08 -28.38 -15.90
N ALA A 269 -17.49 -28.32 -17.10
CA ALA A 269 -16.95 -27.06 -17.66
C ALA A 269 -18.03 -25.99 -17.85
N SER A 270 -19.25 -26.40 -18.19
CA SER A 270 -20.40 -25.52 -18.40
C SER A 270 -20.93 -24.88 -17.12
N GLU A 271 -20.59 -25.42 -15.95
CA GLU A 271 -21.04 -24.94 -14.64
C GLU A 271 -20.10 -23.91 -14.02
N VAL A 272 -18.91 -23.73 -14.61
CA VAL A 272 -17.87 -22.87 -14.06
C VAL A 272 -17.69 -21.57 -14.86
N THR A 273 -17.12 -20.59 -14.20
CA THR A 273 -16.85 -19.27 -14.76
C THR A 273 -15.80 -19.35 -15.87
N HIS A 274 -16.18 -18.95 -17.08
CA HIS A 274 -15.23 -18.79 -18.18
C HIS A 274 -14.26 -17.64 -17.88
N CYS A 275 -12.95 -17.89 -17.91
CA CYS A 275 -11.94 -16.93 -17.48
C CYS A 275 -10.65 -17.03 -18.31
N SER A 276 -9.82 -15.99 -18.25
CA SER A 276 -8.51 -15.98 -18.93
C SER A 276 -7.43 -16.70 -18.12
N VAL A 277 -6.33 -17.08 -18.78
CA VAL A 277 -5.14 -17.68 -18.16
C VAL A 277 -4.63 -16.80 -16.99
N GLU A 278 -4.61 -15.49 -17.20
CA GLU A 278 -4.12 -14.51 -16.21
C GLU A 278 -5.02 -14.44 -14.99
N TYR A 279 -6.32 -14.65 -15.18
CA TYR A 279 -7.27 -14.73 -14.09
C TYR A 279 -7.08 -16.01 -13.27
N ILE A 280 -6.94 -17.18 -13.92
CA ILE A 280 -6.61 -18.45 -13.25
C ILE A 280 -5.31 -18.32 -12.46
N LYS A 281 -4.26 -17.74 -13.06
CA LYS A 281 -2.98 -17.49 -12.39
C LYS A 281 -3.14 -16.60 -11.16
N SER A 282 -3.94 -15.54 -11.25
CA SER A 282 -4.25 -14.66 -10.12
C SER A 282 -4.95 -15.44 -8.99
N LYS A 283 -5.95 -16.26 -9.32
CA LYS A 283 -6.69 -17.09 -8.34
C LYS A 283 -5.82 -18.17 -7.71
N TRP A 284 -5.01 -18.86 -8.50
CA TRP A 284 -4.02 -19.82 -8.01
C TRP A 284 -3.03 -19.19 -7.02
N THR A 285 -2.50 -18.01 -7.35
CA THR A 285 -1.57 -17.27 -6.48
C THR A 285 -2.24 -16.84 -5.18
N PHE A 286 -3.49 -16.41 -5.26
CA PHE A 286 -4.31 -16.10 -4.08
C PHE A 286 -4.49 -17.32 -3.18
N CYS A 287 -4.88 -18.47 -3.75
CA CYS A 287 -5.02 -19.72 -3.01
C CYS A 287 -3.70 -20.19 -2.39
N LYS A 288 -2.59 -20.10 -3.13
CA LYS A 288 -1.24 -20.42 -2.61
C LYS A 288 -0.91 -19.57 -1.39
N SER A 289 -1.09 -18.25 -1.45
CA SER A 289 -0.81 -17.35 -0.32
C SER A 289 -1.67 -17.66 0.91
N LYS A 290 -2.96 -17.93 0.70
CA LYS A 290 -3.88 -18.31 1.78
C LYS A 290 -3.54 -19.68 2.37
N LEU A 291 -3.20 -20.66 1.54
CA LEU A 291 -2.77 -21.98 1.96
C LEU A 291 -1.48 -21.90 2.80
N SER A 292 -0.47 -21.13 2.37
CA SER A 292 0.75 -20.92 3.16
C SER A 292 0.46 -20.34 4.55
N THR A 293 -0.50 -19.41 4.65
CA THR A 293 -0.90 -18.80 5.93
C THR A 293 -1.66 -19.81 6.82
N LEU A 294 -2.41 -20.72 6.20
CA LEU A 294 -3.15 -21.76 6.90
C LEU A 294 -2.19 -22.82 7.44
N ILE A 295 -1.24 -23.29 6.61
CA ILE A 295 -0.18 -24.23 7.00
C ILE A 295 0.64 -23.67 8.17
N ALA A 296 1.09 -22.41 8.09
CA ALA A 296 1.88 -21.80 9.16
C ALA A 296 1.13 -21.72 10.50
N ARG A 297 -0.20 -21.53 10.46
CA ARG A 297 -1.04 -21.54 11.68
C ARG A 297 -1.20 -22.94 12.24
N PHE A 298 -1.42 -23.92 11.37
CA PHE A 298 -1.49 -25.32 11.76
C PHE A 298 -0.18 -25.79 12.41
N GLU A 299 0.97 -25.48 11.81
CA GLU A 299 2.29 -25.80 12.37
C GLU A 299 2.51 -25.12 13.73
N LYS A 300 2.14 -23.84 13.87
CA LYS A 300 2.26 -23.10 15.13
C LYS A 300 1.39 -23.66 16.25
N SER A 301 0.31 -24.36 15.94
CA SER A 301 -0.58 -24.94 16.96
C SER A 301 0.04 -26.13 17.70
N GLY A 302 1.14 -26.69 17.20
CA GLY A 302 1.74 -27.92 17.74
C GLY A 302 0.96 -29.20 17.39
N ALA A 303 -0.16 -29.08 16.66
CA ALA A 303 -0.82 -30.23 16.02
C ALA A 303 -0.08 -30.70 14.76
N GLY A 304 0.80 -29.86 14.21
CA GLY A 304 1.74 -30.27 13.17
C GLY A 304 2.85 -31.16 13.71
N GLU A 305 3.32 -32.11 12.89
CA GLU A 305 4.35 -33.11 13.23
C GLU A 305 5.72 -32.47 13.58
N GLY A 306 5.89 -31.18 13.27
CA GLY A 306 6.98 -30.35 13.76
C GLY A 306 6.65 -29.71 15.11
N GLN A 307 6.81 -30.45 16.21
CA GLN A 307 7.15 -29.80 17.47
C GLN A 307 8.54 -29.17 17.31
N ILE A 308 8.57 -27.96 16.76
CA ILE A 308 9.74 -27.09 16.86
C ILE A 308 9.78 -26.70 18.34
N HIS A 309 10.62 -27.40 19.12
CA HIS A 309 11.04 -26.92 20.43
C HIS A 309 11.40 -25.44 20.27
N GLU A 310 10.83 -24.55 21.08
CA GLU A 310 11.04 -23.08 21.00
C GLU A 310 12.52 -22.68 20.84
N LYS A 311 13.45 -23.49 21.36
CA LYS A 311 14.90 -23.33 21.20
C LYS A 311 15.39 -23.40 19.74
N ALA A 312 14.79 -24.21 18.87
CA ALA A 312 15.24 -24.33 17.48
C ALA A 312 14.87 -23.11 16.61
N ALA A 313 13.79 -22.40 16.95
CA ALA A 313 13.46 -21.12 16.34
C ALA A 313 14.44 -20.02 16.79
N GLU A 314 14.84 -20.04 18.07
CA GLU A 314 15.84 -19.12 18.64
C GLU A 314 17.24 -19.33 18.03
N TYR A 315 17.65 -20.59 17.79
CA TYR A 315 18.91 -20.92 17.09
C TYR A 315 18.90 -20.61 15.59
N ALA A 316 17.76 -20.73 14.90
CA ALA A 316 17.65 -20.36 13.48
C ALA A 316 17.72 -18.83 13.29
N GLU A 317 17.17 -18.06 14.23
CA GLU A 317 17.24 -16.59 14.23
C GLU A 317 18.64 -16.07 14.61
N ALA A 318 19.33 -16.74 15.54
CA ALA A 318 20.73 -16.44 15.88
C ALA A 318 21.73 -16.81 14.76
N ALA A 319 21.56 -17.94 14.07
CA ALA A 319 22.42 -18.35 12.96
C ALA A 319 22.31 -17.41 11.74
N SER A 320 21.19 -16.69 11.58
CA SER A 320 21.04 -15.62 10.58
C SER A 320 21.66 -14.27 10.99
N GLN A 321 22.08 -14.10 12.24
CA GLN A 321 22.76 -12.88 12.73
C GLN A 321 24.29 -13.02 12.75
N GLU A 322 24.83 -14.23 12.89
CA GLU A 322 26.30 -14.46 12.94
C GLU A 322 26.95 -14.66 11.56
N ALA A 323 26.19 -14.69 10.45
CA ALA A 323 26.74 -14.89 9.10
C ALA A 323 27.20 -13.59 8.39
N SER A 324 27.38 -12.47 9.10
CA SER A 324 27.84 -11.21 8.52
C SER A 324 29.03 -10.55 9.22
N GLU A 325 29.70 -11.23 10.14
CA GLU A 325 30.97 -10.76 10.73
C GLU A 325 32.03 -11.85 10.56
N GLU A 326 32.89 -11.69 9.54
CA GLU A 326 34.35 -11.81 9.62
C GLU A 326 34.98 -11.86 8.20
N GLU A 327 35.62 -10.75 7.80
CA GLU A 327 36.88 -10.77 7.04
C GLU A 327 37.87 -9.89 7.83
N GLU A 328 38.67 -10.51 8.70
CA GLU A 328 40.03 -10.01 8.96
C GLU A 328 41.01 -11.16 8.71
N GLU A 329 42.00 -10.88 7.88
CA GLU A 329 43.05 -11.80 7.44
C GLU A 329 43.98 -12.22 8.60
N PRO A 330 44.60 -13.41 8.51
CA PRO A 330 45.34 -14.03 9.59
C PRO A 330 46.81 -13.64 9.62
N ASP A 331 47.41 -13.67 10.82
CA ASP A 331 48.83 -13.98 10.97
C ASP A 331 49.09 -14.78 12.27
N SER A 332 49.96 -15.79 12.12
CA SER A 332 50.78 -16.44 13.16
C SER A 332 50.16 -17.50 14.10
N ASP A 333 50.32 -18.76 13.68
CA ASP A 333 51.02 -19.86 14.39
C ASP A 333 50.48 -20.38 15.76
N SER A 334 49.98 -21.62 15.77
CA SER A 334 50.41 -22.72 16.67
C SER A 334 49.36 -23.83 16.85
N SER A 335 49.81 -25.04 16.53
CA SER A 335 49.39 -26.40 16.93
C SER A 335 48.03 -26.73 17.58
N SER A 336 47.44 -27.80 17.00
CA SER A 336 46.92 -29.04 17.64
C SER A 336 45.41 -29.29 17.79
N GLU A 337 45.05 -30.52 17.38
CA GLU A 337 43.94 -31.40 17.80
C GLU A 337 42.51 -31.19 17.26
N GLU A 338 42.32 -31.72 16.05
CA GLU A 338 41.35 -32.77 15.68
C GLU A 338 40.17 -33.08 16.64
N GLN A 339 39.00 -32.48 16.37
CA GLN A 339 37.69 -33.07 16.71
C GLN A 339 36.67 -32.79 15.58
N GLN A 340 36.34 -33.83 14.81
CA GLN A 340 35.25 -33.81 13.82
C GLN A 340 33.87 -33.74 14.50
N LYS A 341 33.27 -32.55 14.58
CA LYS A 341 31.84 -32.37 14.86
C LYS A 341 31.03 -32.69 13.59
N LYS A 342 30.35 -33.84 13.58
CA LYS A 342 29.27 -34.15 12.61
C LYS A 342 28.17 -33.09 12.72
N MET A 343 27.97 -32.30 11.67
CA MET A 343 26.80 -31.44 11.55
C MET A 343 25.52 -32.29 11.38
N PRO A 344 24.40 -31.91 12.04
CA PRO A 344 23.12 -32.58 11.84
C PRO A 344 22.62 -32.32 10.42
N GLY A 345 22.26 -33.39 9.70
CA GLY A 345 21.78 -33.30 8.33
C GLY A 345 20.52 -32.42 8.21
N LYS A 346 20.46 -31.60 7.16
CA LYS A 346 19.25 -30.85 6.76
C LYS A 346 18.05 -31.81 6.67
N LYS A 347 17.06 -31.64 7.55
CA LYS A 347 15.77 -32.31 7.41
C LYS A 347 15.11 -31.80 6.12
N VAL A 348 14.84 -32.73 5.21
CA VAL A 348 14.08 -32.47 3.99
C VAL A 348 12.61 -32.29 4.39
N TRP A 349 12.00 -31.22 3.90
CA TRP A 349 10.59 -30.92 4.12
C TRP A 349 9.73 -32.09 3.62
N GLY A 350 8.77 -32.55 4.43
CA GLY A 350 7.80 -33.58 4.03
C GLY A 350 8.29 -35.03 3.91
N SER A 351 9.53 -35.38 4.29
CA SER A 351 10.01 -36.77 4.14
C SER A 351 9.32 -37.79 5.04
N ASP A 352 8.76 -37.35 6.18
CA ASP A 352 8.14 -38.22 7.18
C ASP A 352 6.61 -38.32 7.04
N LEU A 353 5.98 -37.55 6.13
CA LEU A 353 4.53 -37.58 5.85
C LEU A 353 4.05 -38.88 5.16
N LEU A 354 4.95 -39.84 4.90
CA LEU A 354 4.68 -40.99 4.03
C LEU A 354 3.80 -42.10 4.65
N GLY A 355 3.31 -41.95 5.89
CA GLY A 355 2.59 -43.02 6.59
C GLY A 355 1.32 -42.63 7.35
N THR A 356 1.04 -41.34 7.51
CA THR A 356 -0.04 -40.83 8.37
C THR A 356 -1.24 -40.42 7.52
N PHE A 357 -1.96 -41.41 6.98
CA PHE A 357 -3.32 -41.20 6.48
C PHE A 357 -4.18 -40.68 7.62
N LEU A 358 -4.67 -39.43 7.51
CA LEU A 358 -5.73 -38.80 8.31
C LEU A 358 -5.95 -39.50 9.66
N GLN A 359 -4.99 -39.40 10.58
CA GLN A 359 -5.19 -39.95 11.92
C GLN A 359 -6.41 -39.26 12.53
N ALA A 360 -7.22 -40.00 13.27
CA ALA A 360 -8.33 -39.44 14.03
C ALA A 360 -7.81 -38.30 14.92
N GLY A 361 -8.09 -37.06 14.53
CA GLY A 361 -7.51 -35.84 15.12
C GLY A 361 -6.91 -34.83 14.14
N ASP A 362 -6.99 -35.04 12.81
CA ASP A 362 -6.59 -34.01 11.84
C ASP A 362 -7.58 -32.84 11.81
N ASP A 363 -7.38 -31.89 12.73
CA ASP A 363 -8.23 -30.71 12.92
C ASP A 363 -7.90 -29.56 11.94
N LYS A 364 -7.37 -29.84 10.74
CA LYS A 364 -7.06 -28.82 9.71
C LYS A 364 -8.22 -27.86 9.46
N ALA A 365 -9.46 -28.35 9.53
CA ALA A 365 -10.67 -27.54 9.37
C ALA A 365 -10.79 -26.40 10.40
N THR A 366 -10.30 -26.60 11.62
CA THR A 366 -10.36 -25.59 12.71
C THR A 366 -9.52 -24.35 12.41
N PHE A 367 -8.58 -24.43 11.46
CA PHE A 367 -7.71 -23.33 11.05
C PHE A 367 -8.25 -22.51 9.87
N VAL A 368 -9.39 -22.90 9.28
CA VAL A 368 -10.08 -22.09 8.27
C VAL A 368 -10.87 -21.00 8.98
N HIS A 369 -10.57 -19.73 8.69
CA HIS A 369 -11.36 -18.62 9.22
C HIS A 369 -12.18 -17.96 8.11
N GLU A 370 -13.48 -18.26 8.08
CA GLU A 370 -14.43 -17.65 7.12
C GLU A 370 -14.42 -16.12 7.18
N SER A 371 -14.22 -15.55 8.38
CA SER A 371 -14.10 -14.10 8.59
C SER A 371 -12.92 -13.46 7.85
N LYS A 372 -11.91 -14.25 7.46
CA LYS A 372 -10.74 -13.83 6.68
C LYS A 372 -10.86 -14.17 5.18
N GLY A 373 -12.06 -14.58 4.75
CA GLY A 373 -12.35 -15.00 3.37
C GLY A 373 -11.71 -16.35 3.00
N GLU A 374 -11.32 -17.14 3.99
CA GLU A 374 -10.85 -18.52 3.77
C GLU A 374 -12.07 -19.43 3.70
N LYS A 375 -12.03 -20.41 2.81
CA LYS A 375 -13.12 -21.37 2.64
C LYS A 375 -12.57 -22.79 2.58
N SER A 376 -13.46 -23.75 2.73
CA SER A 376 -13.22 -25.20 2.64
C SER A 376 -12.47 -25.65 1.38
N TYR A 377 -12.57 -24.95 0.25
CA TYR A 377 -11.79 -25.30 -0.95
C TYR A 377 -10.26 -25.25 -0.72
N LEU A 378 -9.77 -24.48 0.25
CA LEU A 378 -8.35 -24.45 0.60
C LEU A 378 -7.90 -25.75 1.28
N LEU A 379 -8.78 -26.38 2.06
CA LEU A 379 -8.52 -27.69 2.66
C LEU A 379 -8.43 -28.77 1.58
N TYR A 380 -9.28 -28.67 0.55
CA TYR A 380 -9.20 -29.57 -0.59
C TYR A 380 -7.90 -29.40 -1.38
N LEU A 381 -7.48 -28.16 -1.66
CA LEU A 381 -6.17 -27.90 -2.28
C LEU A 381 -5.03 -28.48 -1.43
N TRP A 382 -5.08 -28.32 -0.12
CA TRP A 382 -4.07 -28.90 0.77
C TRP A 382 -4.07 -30.42 0.67
N HIS A 383 -5.23 -31.06 0.81
CA HIS A 383 -5.38 -32.50 0.72
C HIS A 383 -4.80 -33.06 -0.59
N LEU A 384 -5.14 -32.46 -1.73
CA LEU A 384 -4.60 -32.85 -3.03
C LEU A 384 -3.08 -32.65 -3.10
N ALA A 385 -2.58 -31.52 -2.59
CA ALA A 385 -1.15 -31.24 -2.62
C ALA A 385 -0.34 -32.25 -1.79
N ASP A 386 -0.87 -32.69 -0.65
CA ASP A 386 -0.31 -33.77 0.18
C ASP A 386 -0.39 -35.12 -0.57
N GLN A 387 -1.57 -35.50 -1.08
CA GLN A 387 -1.81 -36.77 -1.76
C GLN A 387 -0.88 -36.96 -2.98
N TYR A 388 -0.63 -35.90 -3.75
CA TYR A 388 0.20 -35.96 -4.95
C TYR A 388 1.67 -35.59 -4.71
N GLN A 389 2.08 -35.33 -3.46
CA GLN A 389 3.43 -34.90 -3.09
C GLN A 389 3.90 -33.70 -3.93
N ILE A 390 2.99 -32.74 -4.13
CA ILE A 390 3.28 -31.49 -4.83
C ILE A 390 3.20 -30.29 -3.88
N LEU A 391 3.01 -30.51 -2.57
CA LEU A 391 2.97 -29.43 -1.60
C LEU A 391 4.23 -28.57 -1.70
N ASP A 392 5.43 -29.13 -1.96
CA ASP A 392 6.65 -28.35 -2.13
C ASP A 392 6.48 -27.43 -3.33
N HIS A 393 5.99 -27.92 -4.46
CA HIS A 393 5.83 -27.13 -5.67
C HIS A 393 4.72 -26.08 -5.54
N VAL A 394 3.65 -26.41 -4.80
CA VAL A 394 2.53 -25.49 -4.57
C VAL A 394 2.92 -24.41 -3.58
N VAL A 395 3.56 -24.75 -2.46
CA VAL A 395 3.80 -23.84 -1.33
C VAL A 395 5.18 -23.21 -1.37
N SER A 396 6.17 -23.83 -2.03
CA SER A 396 7.56 -23.34 -2.05
C SER A 396 7.60 -21.84 -2.33
N GLN A 397 8.06 -21.14 -1.31
CA GLN A 397 8.69 -19.85 -1.49
C GLN A 397 10.01 -20.16 -2.17
N VAL A 398 10.30 -19.50 -3.29
CA VAL A 398 11.65 -19.48 -3.84
C VAL A 398 12.56 -19.13 -2.67
N SER A 399 13.50 -20.01 -2.30
CA SER A 399 14.37 -19.70 -1.15
C SER A 399 15.05 -18.37 -1.43
N MET A 400 15.23 -17.55 -0.38
CA MET A 400 15.93 -16.27 -0.53
C MET A 400 17.29 -16.44 -1.21
N ASP A 401 17.96 -17.57 -1.01
CA ASP A 401 19.25 -17.92 -1.62
C ASP A 401 19.14 -18.15 -3.15
N VAL A 402 18.02 -18.69 -3.62
CA VAL A 402 17.73 -18.87 -5.05
C VAL A 402 17.32 -17.54 -5.71
N ALA A 403 16.70 -16.64 -4.95
CA ALA A 403 16.43 -15.27 -5.43
C ALA A 403 17.71 -14.40 -5.48
N ALA A 404 18.70 -14.69 -4.63
CA ALA A 404 19.96 -13.95 -4.56
C ALA A 404 21.02 -14.34 -5.61
N THR A 405 20.89 -15.51 -6.25
CA THR A 405 21.86 -15.99 -7.25
C THR A 405 21.58 -15.53 -8.68
N GLY A 406 20.49 -14.77 -8.91
CA GLY A 406 20.11 -14.24 -10.21
C GLY A 406 20.95 -13.04 -10.72
N ASP A 407 21.58 -12.28 -9.82
CA ASP A 407 22.34 -11.05 -10.18
C ASP A 407 23.84 -11.12 -9.82
N ALA A 408 24.29 -12.10 -9.04
CA ALA A 408 25.67 -12.16 -8.54
C ALA A 408 26.64 -12.94 -9.45
N VAL A 409 26.15 -13.84 -10.32
CA VAL A 409 27.02 -14.52 -11.29
C VAL A 409 27.05 -13.71 -12.58
N LYS A 410 28.00 -12.77 -12.66
CA LYS A 410 28.46 -12.21 -13.94
C LYS A 410 28.93 -13.37 -14.81
N THR A 411 28.02 -13.94 -15.59
CA THR A 411 28.42 -14.85 -16.66
C THR A 411 29.23 -14.04 -17.66
N ASP A 412 30.54 -14.28 -17.68
CA ASP A 412 31.47 -13.62 -18.59
C ASP A 412 31.17 -14.06 -20.04
N THR A 413 30.23 -13.37 -20.68
CA THR A 413 29.88 -13.60 -22.09
C THR A 413 30.93 -13.03 -23.05
N SER A 414 32.00 -12.40 -22.55
CA SER A 414 33.04 -11.80 -23.39
C SER A 414 33.80 -12.84 -24.22
N LYS A 415 33.88 -14.10 -23.75
CA LYS A 415 34.62 -15.17 -24.43
C LYS A 415 33.89 -15.82 -25.61
N VAL A 416 32.58 -15.59 -25.78
CA VAL A 416 31.75 -16.30 -26.77
C VAL A 416 31.18 -15.38 -27.86
N GLN A 417 31.20 -14.07 -27.66
CA GLN A 417 30.84 -13.14 -28.74
C GLN A 417 32.01 -12.97 -29.71
N LYS A 418 32.00 -13.76 -30.79
CA LYS A 418 32.85 -13.48 -31.96
C LYS A 418 32.58 -12.02 -32.37
N PRO A 419 33.60 -11.14 -32.40
CA PRO A 419 33.40 -9.72 -32.65
C PRO A 419 32.91 -9.55 -34.09
N ARG A 420 31.61 -9.31 -34.24
CA ARG A 420 31.03 -8.91 -35.51
C ARG A 420 31.38 -7.44 -35.67
N LYS A 421 32.36 -7.16 -36.54
CA LYS A 421 32.84 -5.81 -36.88
C LYS A 421 31.66 -4.99 -37.43
N ARG A 422 30.97 -4.26 -36.54
CA ARG A 422 29.95 -3.26 -36.90
C ARG A 422 30.61 -1.88 -36.90
N LYS A 423 30.19 -1.06 -37.86
CA LYS A 423 30.67 0.29 -38.13
C LYS A 423 30.41 1.19 -36.91
N SER A 424 31.28 2.16 -36.73
CA SER A 424 31.48 3.06 -35.58
C SER A 424 30.37 4.10 -35.34
N GLU A 425 29.10 3.77 -35.57
CA GLU A 425 27.97 4.71 -35.31
C GLU A 425 27.18 4.38 -34.02
N ASP A 426 27.42 3.22 -33.37
CA ASP A 426 26.58 2.73 -32.25
C ASP A 426 27.10 3.04 -30.82
N GLU A 427 28.27 3.68 -30.63
CA GLU A 427 28.81 3.90 -29.26
C GLU A 427 28.01 4.93 -28.45
N GLU A 428 27.46 5.95 -29.11
CA GLU A 428 26.63 6.97 -28.47
C GLU A 428 25.25 6.40 -28.08
N GLU A 429 24.68 5.52 -28.92
CA GLU A 429 23.42 4.83 -28.61
C GLU A 429 23.57 3.87 -27.42
N VAL A 430 24.66 3.10 -27.36
CA VAL A 430 24.95 2.21 -26.23
C VAL A 430 25.18 2.99 -24.93
N SER A 431 25.82 4.16 -24.99
CA SER A 431 25.99 5.06 -23.84
C SER A 431 24.64 5.60 -23.34
N ASN A 432 23.80 6.08 -24.25
CA ASN A 432 22.48 6.61 -23.92
C ASN A 432 21.57 5.54 -23.30
N VAL A 433 21.60 4.31 -23.83
CA VAL A 433 20.84 3.17 -23.25
C VAL A 433 21.33 2.85 -21.84
N ARG A 434 22.65 2.82 -21.59
CA ARG A 434 23.20 2.61 -20.24
C ARG A 434 22.78 3.70 -19.27
N GLN A 435 22.82 4.96 -19.71
CA GLN A 435 22.42 6.10 -18.87
C GLN A 435 20.93 6.08 -18.55
N ALA A 436 20.09 5.68 -19.51
CA ALA A 436 18.66 5.47 -19.31
C ALA A 436 18.36 4.32 -18.33
N VAL A 437 19.09 3.20 -18.41
CA VAL A 437 18.96 2.08 -17.47
C VAL A 437 19.38 2.49 -16.05
N ILE A 438 20.47 3.23 -15.90
CA ILE A 438 20.91 3.76 -14.60
C ILE A 438 19.85 4.71 -14.03
N ALA A 439 19.32 5.63 -14.85
CA ALA A 439 18.25 6.53 -14.43
C ALA A 439 16.97 5.79 -14.01
N GLY A 440 16.60 4.74 -14.76
CA GLY A 440 15.46 3.88 -14.44
C GLY A 440 15.63 3.14 -13.11
N ASN A 441 16.82 2.57 -12.85
CA ASN A 441 17.11 1.89 -11.59
C ASN A 441 17.09 2.86 -10.40
N VAL A 442 17.64 4.07 -10.56
CA VAL A 442 17.57 5.12 -9.53
C VAL A 442 16.13 5.51 -9.22
N ALA A 443 15.28 5.67 -10.25
CA ALA A 443 13.86 5.97 -10.06
C ALA A 443 13.12 4.84 -9.32
N LEU A 444 13.41 3.58 -9.62
CA LEU A 444 12.81 2.43 -8.95
C LEU A 444 13.20 2.34 -7.47
N VAL A 445 14.47 2.61 -7.13
CA VAL A 445 14.94 2.67 -5.74
C VAL A 445 14.23 3.78 -4.98
N GLU A 446 14.04 4.95 -5.59
CA GLU A 446 13.34 6.08 -4.97
C GLU A 446 11.85 5.78 -4.73
N ILE A 447 11.17 5.13 -5.69
CA ILE A 447 9.78 4.66 -5.51
C ILE A 447 9.71 3.63 -4.37
N GLY A 448 10.64 2.68 -4.32
CA GLY A 448 10.73 1.69 -3.25
C GLY A 448 10.94 2.33 -1.88
N TYR A 449 11.77 3.36 -1.78
CA TYR A 449 12.01 4.15 -0.58
C TYR A 449 10.73 4.88 -0.14
N GLN A 450 10.05 5.58 -1.04
CA GLN A 450 8.80 6.30 -0.74
C GLN A 450 7.69 5.35 -0.25
N GLN A 451 7.54 4.18 -0.88
CA GLN A 451 6.56 3.19 -0.44
C GLN A 451 6.89 2.63 0.95
N CYS A 452 8.17 2.32 1.23
CA CYS A 452 8.59 1.86 2.56
C CYS A 452 8.36 2.93 3.63
N PHE A 453 8.62 4.19 3.30
CA PHE A 453 8.41 5.33 4.20
C PHE A 453 6.93 5.54 4.54
N GLU A 454 6.03 5.49 3.56
CA GLU A 454 4.59 5.60 3.80
C GLU A 454 4.05 4.42 4.61
N ASN A 455 4.53 3.19 4.34
CA ASN A 455 4.19 2.02 5.14
C ASN A 455 4.64 2.19 6.61
N LEU A 456 5.89 2.64 6.83
CA LEU A 456 6.41 2.92 8.18
C LEU A 456 5.57 3.96 8.90
N ARG A 457 5.17 5.03 8.19
CA ARG A 457 4.30 6.08 8.74
C ARG A 457 2.93 5.54 9.14
N SER A 458 2.33 4.68 8.32
CA SER A 458 1.04 4.02 8.63
C SER A 458 1.17 3.12 9.86
N MET A 459 2.18 2.25 9.91
CA MET A 459 2.40 1.33 11.03
C MET A 459 2.67 2.08 12.34
N LYS A 460 3.44 3.18 12.32
CA LYS A 460 3.63 4.04 13.50
C LYS A 460 2.34 4.68 13.99
N LYS A 461 1.37 4.95 13.11
CA LYS A 461 0.04 5.44 13.48
C LYS A 461 -0.79 4.34 14.14
N GLU A 462 -0.83 3.16 13.53
CA GLU A 462 -1.54 1.99 14.08
C GLU A 462 -0.98 1.56 15.45
N LEU A 463 0.34 1.58 15.62
CA LEU A 463 0.98 1.32 16.92
C LEU A 463 0.48 2.28 18.00
N LYS A 464 0.36 3.58 17.69
CA LYS A 464 -0.17 4.58 18.63
C LYS A 464 -1.64 4.31 18.98
N GLU A 465 -2.46 3.98 17.99
CA GLU A 465 -3.88 3.65 18.18
C GLU A 465 -4.05 2.40 19.06
N ASN A 466 -3.30 1.34 18.77
CA ASN A 466 -3.33 0.09 19.55
C ASN A 466 -2.77 0.28 20.96
N SER A 467 -1.73 1.10 21.13
CA SER A 467 -1.19 1.45 22.44
C SER A 467 -2.21 2.24 23.28
N MET A 468 -2.93 3.19 22.69
CA MET A 468 -4.02 3.89 23.37
C MET A 468 -5.17 2.94 23.73
N ALA A 469 -5.56 2.04 22.84
CA ALA A 469 -6.59 1.03 23.12
C ALA A 469 -6.18 0.11 24.28
N LEU A 470 -4.92 -0.35 24.29
CA LEU A 470 -4.34 -1.12 25.39
C LEU A 470 -4.39 -0.35 26.72
N MET A 471 -4.05 0.95 26.72
CA MET A 471 -4.14 1.78 27.93
C MET A 471 -5.60 1.96 28.41
N GLN A 472 -6.55 2.16 27.50
CA GLN A 472 -7.97 2.26 27.84
C GLN A 472 -8.51 0.96 28.42
N GLU A 473 -8.09 -0.19 27.89
CA GLU A 473 -8.53 -1.48 28.39
C GLU A 473 -7.87 -1.83 29.73
N ASN A 474 -6.57 -1.53 29.88
CA ASN A 474 -5.88 -1.59 31.16
C ASN A 474 -6.48 -0.65 32.22
N ALA A 475 -7.19 0.41 31.84
CA ALA A 475 -7.84 1.29 32.83
C ALA A 475 -9.13 0.68 33.40
N LYS A 476 -9.70 -0.35 32.76
CA LYS A 476 -10.93 -1.04 33.20
C LYS A 476 -10.64 -2.24 34.11
N VAL A 477 -9.59 -2.18 34.93
CA VAL A 477 -9.16 -3.30 35.80
C VAL A 477 -10.30 -3.72 36.73
N GLY A 478 -10.71 -4.99 36.64
CA GLY A 478 -11.73 -5.59 37.52
C GLY A 478 -12.58 -6.69 36.89
N ASP A 479 -12.59 -6.80 35.55
CA ASP A 479 -13.34 -7.84 34.82
C ASP A 479 -12.36 -8.84 34.18
N GLN A 480 -12.51 -10.14 34.47
CA GLN A 480 -11.70 -11.21 33.86
C GLN A 480 -11.83 -11.21 32.32
N ARG A 481 -12.91 -10.68 31.77
CA ARG A 481 -13.06 -10.52 30.31
C ARG A 481 -12.04 -9.54 29.71
N ASN A 482 -11.54 -8.60 30.50
CA ASN A 482 -10.55 -7.62 30.04
C ASN A 482 -9.14 -8.22 29.96
N GLU A 483 -8.84 -9.31 30.67
CA GLU A 483 -7.51 -9.95 30.60
C GLU A 483 -7.19 -10.49 29.20
N ILE A 484 -8.17 -11.14 28.55
CA ILE A 484 -8.01 -11.64 27.18
C ILE A 484 -7.80 -10.48 26.19
N ALA A 485 -8.56 -9.40 26.34
CA ALA A 485 -8.42 -8.22 25.49
C ALA A 485 -7.05 -7.55 25.68
N ILE A 486 -6.55 -7.47 26.92
CA ILE A 486 -5.22 -6.94 27.25
C ILE A 486 -4.13 -7.81 26.61
N ILE A 487 -4.22 -9.14 26.69
CA ILE A 487 -3.25 -10.05 26.06
C ILE A 487 -3.25 -9.86 24.54
N PHE A 488 -4.43 -9.80 23.91
CA PHE A 488 -4.57 -9.57 22.48
C PHE A 488 -3.91 -8.25 22.05
N TRP A 489 -4.22 -7.14 22.73
CA TRP A 489 -3.67 -5.84 22.37
C TRP A 489 -2.17 -5.74 22.62
N LYS A 490 -1.63 -6.40 23.66
CA LYS A 490 -0.18 -6.51 23.86
C LYS A 490 0.50 -7.23 22.70
N ALA A 491 -0.02 -8.38 22.28
CA ALA A 491 0.53 -9.13 21.16
C ALA A 491 0.51 -8.30 19.86
N GLN A 492 -0.58 -7.58 19.61
CA GLN A 492 -0.73 -6.71 18.44
C GLN A 492 0.25 -5.52 18.46
N VAL A 493 0.52 -4.94 19.64
CA VAL A 493 1.52 -3.88 19.81
C VAL A 493 2.92 -4.42 19.51
N GLU A 494 3.29 -5.59 20.04
CA GLU A 494 4.58 -6.23 19.79
C GLU A 494 4.79 -6.60 18.31
N ASP A 495 3.75 -7.10 17.62
CA ASP A 495 3.78 -7.35 16.18
C ASP A 495 4.03 -6.07 15.38
N ASN A 496 3.33 -4.97 15.71
CA ASN A 496 3.52 -3.69 15.07
C ASN A 496 4.94 -3.13 15.27
N GLU A 497 5.50 -3.25 16.48
CA GLU A 497 6.87 -2.84 16.77
C GLU A 497 7.91 -3.66 16.00
N ARG A 498 7.67 -4.97 15.82
CA ARG A 498 8.54 -5.82 15.00
C ARG A 498 8.53 -5.41 13.53
N GLU A 499 7.37 -5.14 12.95
CA GLU A 499 7.29 -4.71 11.55
C GLU A 499 7.86 -3.30 11.34
N ILE A 500 7.69 -2.39 12.31
CA ILE A 500 8.35 -1.07 12.30
C ILE A 500 9.88 -1.24 12.24
N ARG A 501 10.46 -2.08 13.12
CA ARG A 501 11.91 -2.36 13.11
C ARG A 501 12.38 -2.97 11.78
N ARG A 502 11.56 -3.81 11.15
CA ARG A 502 11.86 -4.38 9.83
C ARG A 502 11.87 -3.32 8.73
N LEU A 503 10.88 -2.43 8.72
CA LEU A 503 10.78 -1.34 7.75
C LEU A 503 11.88 -0.29 7.93
N GLU A 504 12.28 0.01 9.17
CA GLU A 504 13.40 0.91 9.46
C GLU A 504 14.73 0.35 8.95
N ARG A 505 15.01 -0.95 9.16
CA ARG A 505 16.18 -1.62 8.58
C ARG A 505 16.18 -1.57 7.05
N ARG A 506 15.03 -1.83 6.42
CA ARG A 506 14.88 -1.75 4.97
C ARG A 506 15.11 -0.32 4.43
N LEU A 507 14.65 0.70 5.15
CA LEU A 507 14.92 2.10 4.79
C LEU A 507 16.40 2.45 4.90
N SER A 508 17.10 1.97 5.94
CA SER A 508 18.56 2.15 6.08
C SER A 508 19.31 1.57 4.88
N HIS A 509 19.01 0.33 4.49
CA HIS A 509 19.63 -0.30 3.32
C HIS A 509 19.32 0.44 2.01
N LEU A 510 18.08 0.91 1.84
CA LEU A 510 17.72 1.69 0.65
C LEU A 510 18.46 3.04 0.63
N GLU A 511 18.67 3.66 1.79
CA GLU A 511 19.43 4.91 1.92
C GLU A 511 20.92 4.71 1.63
N GLU A 512 21.52 3.63 2.13
CA GLU A 512 22.90 3.22 1.82
C GLU A 512 23.10 2.89 0.34
N SER A 513 22.06 2.32 -0.31
CA SER A 513 22.09 1.98 -1.74
C SER A 513 21.95 3.19 -2.67
N LYS A 514 21.60 4.38 -2.15
CA LYS A 514 21.52 5.58 -2.98
C LYS A 514 22.92 5.90 -3.51
N PRO A 515 23.10 6.09 -4.82
CA PRO A 515 24.41 6.42 -5.37
C PRO A 515 24.90 7.71 -4.71
N LYS A 516 26.04 7.62 -4.01
CA LYS A 516 26.70 8.79 -3.42
C LYS A 516 26.93 9.77 -4.55
N LYS A 517 26.30 10.96 -4.48
CA LYS A 517 26.56 12.03 -5.44
C LYS A 517 28.05 12.34 -5.39
N SER A 518 28.80 11.84 -6.36
CA SER A 518 30.19 12.26 -6.55
C SER A 518 30.15 13.76 -6.75
N LYS A 519 30.76 14.52 -5.84
CA LYS A 519 30.98 15.95 -6.04
C LYS A 519 31.75 16.07 -7.35
N SER A 520 31.09 16.56 -8.40
CA SER A 520 31.77 16.98 -9.61
C SER A 520 32.50 18.26 -9.27
N ASP A 521 33.82 18.20 -9.22
CA ASP A 521 34.69 19.38 -9.22
C ASP A 521 34.62 20.10 -10.57
#